data_AF-A0AAN6H1Z3-F1
#
_entry.id   AF-A0AAN6H1Z3-F1
#
_cell.length_a   1.000
_cell.length_b   1.000
_cell.length_c   1.000
_cell.angle_alpha   90.00
_cell.angle_beta   90.00
_cell.angle_gamma   90.00
#
_symmetry.space_group_name_H-M   'P 1'
#
loop_
_entity.id
_entity.type
_entity.pdbx_description
1 polymer ?
#
loop_
_entity_poly.entity_id
_entity_poly.type
_entity_poly.pdbx_seq_one_letter_code
_entity_poly.pdbx_strand_id
1 'polypeptide(L)'
;MNDPLQAKVDNLTHYCFPNGADSLQGDTPAQIVKACLTVENVTHFAEHYTSYQGHWPILHMPTFKLTEATNGLVMAMMCIGAVYSSKLQVHEVRQMMDFVKSTVISNGSIYSRTMNGQADGLGSTSWDVEEMQALLMLQQLSLWHGGANQRQVSRN
;
A
#
# COMPACT_ATOMS: atom_id res chain seq x y z
N MET A 1 15.79 -23.32 1.63
CA MET A 1 16.13 -21.90 1.76
C MET A 1 14.91 -21.15 1.24
N ASN A 2 14.13 -20.50 2.11
CA ASN A 2 12.89 -19.82 1.67
C ASN A 2 13.27 -18.65 0.77
N ASP A 3 12.61 -18.52 -0.38
CA ASP A 3 12.72 -17.35 -1.25
C ASP A 3 12.31 -16.09 -0.45
N PRO A 4 13.20 -15.10 -0.26
CA PRO A 4 12.89 -13.87 0.48
C PRO A 4 11.65 -13.14 -0.03
N LEU A 5 11.37 -13.24 -1.34
CA LEU A 5 10.21 -12.61 -1.93
C LEU A 5 8.92 -13.38 -1.63
N GLN A 6 8.97 -14.71 -1.63
CA GLN A 6 7.83 -15.52 -1.15
C GLN A 6 7.52 -15.20 0.31
N ALA A 7 8.54 -15.11 1.17
CA ALA A 7 8.33 -14.72 2.56
C ALA A 7 7.72 -13.32 2.71
N LYS A 8 8.09 -12.37 1.83
CA LYS A 8 7.43 -11.05 1.77
C LYS A 8 5.95 -11.19 1.39
N VAL A 9 5.62 -11.97 0.35
CA VAL A 9 4.23 -12.22 -0.06
C VAL A 9 3.39 -12.84 1.07
N ASP A 10 3.94 -13.80 1.80
CA ASP A 10 3.27 -14.43 2.93
C ASP A 10 2.97 -13.40 4.03
N ASN A 11 3.95 -12.53 4.33
CA ASN A 11 3.79 -11.43 5.28
C ASN A 11 2.75 -10.39 4.83
N LEU A 12 2.71 -10.04 3.54
CA LEU A 12 1.68 -9.14 2.98
C LEU A 12 0.29 -9.77 3.09
N THR A 13 0.19 -11.08 2.86
CA THR A 13 -1.07 -11.83 2.98
C THR A 13 -1.56 -11.82 4.41
N HIS A 14 -0.69 -12.11 5.38
CA HIS A 14 -1.05 -12.05 6.79
C HIS A 14 -1.43 -10.63 7.24
N TYR A 15 -0.71 -9.62 6.76
CA TYR A 15 -0.98 -8.21 7.02
C TYR A 15 -2.37 -7.76 6.51
N CYS A 16 -2.75 -8.20 5.30
CA CYS A 16 -4.06 -7.88 4.71
C CYS A 16 -5.19 -8.73 5.29
N PHE A 17 -4.90 -9.97 5.70
CA PHE A 17 -5.88 -10.97 6.11
C PHE A 17 -5.47 -11.65 7.43
N PRO A 18 -5.41 -10.92 8.57
CA PRO A 18 -4.92 -11.47 9.84
C PRO A 18 -5.79 -12.63 10.36
N ASN A 19 -7.09 -12.61 10.05
CA ASN A 19 -8.06 -13.65 10.40
C ASN A 19 -8.29 -14.66 9.25
N GLY A 20 -7.39 -14.70 8.27
CA GLY A 20 -7.53 -15.51 7.05
C GLY A 20 -8.43 -14.86 6.01
N ALA A 21 -8.11 -15.10 4.74
CA ALA A 21 -8.81 -14.49 3.60
C ALA A 21 -10.27 -14.96 3.46
N ASP A 22 -10.64 -16.08 4.09
CA ASP A 22 -12.00 -16.61 4.05
C ASP A 22 -13.00 -15.73 4.80
N SER A 23 -12.53 -14.97 5.78
CA SER A 23 -13.35 -14.01 6.53
C SER A 23 -13.90 -12.86 5.68
N LEU A 24 -13.30 -12.61 4.50
CA LEU A 24 -13.65 -11.53 3.59
C LEU A 24 -14.10 -12.04 2.20
N GLN A 25 -14.55 -13.29 2.10
CA GLN A 25 -14.94 -13.90 0.81
C GLN A 25 -16.05 -13.14 0.05
N GLY A 26 -16.86 -12.30 0.70
CA GLY A 26 -17.88 -11.47 0.03
C GLY A 26 -17.40 -10.06 -0.35
N ASP A 27 -16.21 -9.66 0.06
CA ASP A 27 -15.68 -8.31 -0.12
C ASP A 27 -14.87 -8.23 -1.42
N THR A 28 -15.41 -7.55 -2.43
CA THR A 28 -14.78 -7.43 -3.76
C THR A 28 -13.37 -6.80 -3.69
N PRO A 29 -13.16 -5.64 -3.02
CA PRO A 29 -11.82 -5.12 -2.74
C PRO A 29 -10.85 -6.13 -2.14
N ALA A 30 -11.28 -6.93 -1.17
CA ALA A 30 -10.46 -7.95 -0.53
C ALA A 30 -10.05 -9.06 -1.52
N GLN A 31 -10.95 -9.49 -2.40
CA GLN A 31 -10.66 -10.48 -3.44
C GLN A 31 -9.64 -9.95 -4.46
N ILE A 32 -9.77 -8.70 -4.88
CA ILE A 32 -8.83 -8.03 -5.79
C ILE A 32 -7.43 -8.03 -5.17
N VAL A 33 -7.32 -7.59 -3.91
CA VAL A 33 -6.05 -7.57 -3.19
C VAL A 33 -5.48 -8.98 -3.06
N LYS A 34 -6.28 -9.97 -2.65
CA LYS A 34 -5.85 -11.38 -2.54
C LYS A 34 -5.26 -11.90 -3.86
N ALA A 35 -5.90 -11.62 -5.00
CA ALA A 35 -5.40 -12.03 -6.31
C ALA A 35 -4.06 -11.36 -6.70
N CYS A 36 -3.79 -10.18 -6.15
CA CYS A 36 -2.53 -9.46 -6.35
C CYS A 36 -1.37 -9.98 -5.48
N LEU A 37 -1.63 -10.75 -4.42
CA LEU A 37 -0.61 -11.24 -3.50
C LEU A 37 0.03 -12.55 -3.97
N THR A 38 0.72 -12.46 -5.10
CA THR A 38 1.61 -13.50 -5.62
C THR A 38 3.00 -12.92 -5.87
N VAL A 39 4.03 -13.76 -5.88
CA VAL A 39 5.41 -13.33 -6.19
C VAL A 39 5.47 -12.59 -7.53
N GLU A 40 4.81 -13.12 -8.55
CA GLU A 40 4.74 -12.50 -9.88
C GLU A 40 4.07 -11.12 -9.84
N ASN A 41 2.90 -11.01 -9.20
CA ASN A 41 2.14 -9.76 -9.18
C ASN A 41 2.81 -8.69 -8.31
N VAL A 42 3.39 -9.07 -7.17
CA VAL A 42 4.17 -8.14 -6.32
C VAL A 42 5.36 -7.60 -7.09
N THR A 43 6.10 -8.46 -7.81
CA THR A 43 7.22 -8.03 -8.66
C THR A 43 6.74 -7.08 -9.77
N HIS A 44 5.69 -7.49 -10.50
CA HIS A 44 5.11 -6.73 -11.59
C HIS A 44 4.70 -5.32 -11.16
N PHE A 45 3.97 -5.18 -10.05
CA PHE A 45 3.56 -3.86 -9.57
C PHE A 45 4.73 -3.05 -9.00
N ALA A 46 5.72 -3.68 -8.36
CA ALA A 46 6.92 -3.00 -7.89
C ALA A 46 7.77 -2.43 -9.05
N GLU A 47 7.84 -3.14 -10.18
CA GLU A 47 8.48 -2.62 -11.40
C GLU A 47 7.72 -1.39 -11.95
N HIS A 48 6.39 -1.47 -12.02
CA HIS A 48 5.57 -0.37 -12.52
C HIS A 48 5.56 0.87 -11.60
N TYR A 49 5.80 0.70 -10.29
CA TYR A 49 6.00 1.81 -9.36
C TYR A 49 7.13 2.76 -9.81
N THR A 50 8.14 2.26 -10.53
CA THR A 50 9.25 3.11 -11.01
C THR A 50 8.79 4.24 -11.96
N SER A 51 7.63 4.08 -12.63
CA SER A 51 7.02 5.15 -13.44
C SER A 51 6.60 6.35 -12.58
N TYR A 52 6.10 6.08 -11.37
CA TYR A 52 5.75 7.10 -10.40
C TYR A 52 6.99 7.76 -9.80
N GLN A 53 8.02 6.95 -9.49
CA GLN A 53 9.28 7.42 -8.92
C GLN A 53 9.97 8.49 -9.79
N GLY A 54 9.86 8.40 -11.12
CA GLY A 54 10.42 9.40 -12.03
C GLY A 54 9.80 10.80 -11.87
N HIS A 55 8.60 10.88 -11.30
CA HIS A 55 7.90 12.13 -11.04
C HIS A 55 7.92 12.54 -9.56
N TRP A 56 7.84 11.56 -8.65
CA TRP A 56 7.81 11.77 -7.20
C TRP A 56 8.79 10.83 -6.49
N PRO A 57 10.06 11.24 -6.33
CA PRO A 57 11.10 10.39 -5.76
C PRO A 57 11.01 10.30 -4.23
N ILE A 58 9.94 9.65 -3.73
CA ILE A 58 9.66 9.52 -2.29
C ILE A 58 10.59 8.49 -1.64
N LEU A 59 10.97 7.45 -2.39
CA LEU A 59 11.88 6.40 -1.93
C LEU A 59 13.28 6.61 -2.50
N HIS A 60 14.31 6.31 -1.70
CA HIS A 60 15.67 6.23 -2.22
C HIS A 60 15.89 4.85 -2.86
N MET A 61 15.42 4.69 -4.10
CA MET A 61 15.45 3.42 -4.83
C MET A 61 16.82 2.70 -4.85
N PRO A 62 17.98 3.38 -4.96
CA PRO A 62 19.27 2.70 -4.96
C PRO A 62 19.57 1.89 -3.68
N THR A 63 18.98 2.26 -2.55
CA THR A 63 19.15 1.53 -1.27
C THR A 63 17.86 0.86 -0.80
N PHE A 64 16.76 1.04 -1.52
CA PHE A 64 15.47 0.47 -1.16
C PHE A 64 15.48 -1.04 -1.40
N LYS A 65 14.94 -1.79 -0.44
CA LYS A 65 14.82 -3.25 -0.53
C LYS A 65 13.39 -3.66 -0.25
N LEU A 66 12.69 -4.09 -1.28
CA LEU A 66 11.28 -4.49 -1.22
C LEU A 66 11.01 -5.54 -0.12
N THR A 67 11.91 -6.50 0.06
CA THR A 67 11.77 -7.59 1.03
C THR A 67 11.97 -7.14 2.48
N GLU A 68 12.66 -6.03 2.71
CA GLU A 68 12.95 -5.49 4.05
C GLU A 68 11.97 -4.37 4.46
N ALA A 69 11.32 -3.69 3.51
CA ALA A 69 10.36 -2.63 3.76
C ALA A 69 9.11 -3.10 4.53
N THR A 70 8.46 -2.21 5.27
CA THR A 70 7.19 -2.46 5.95
C THR A 70 6.10 -2.87 4.97
N ASN A 71 5.19 -3.74 5.43
CA ASN A 71 4.11 -4.27 4.59
C ASN A 71 3.18 -3.15 4.09
N GLY A 72 2.90 -2.14 4.94
CA GLY A 72 2.08 -1.00 4.54
C GLY A 72 2.68 -0.19 3.39
N LEU A 73 4.01 0.05 3.43
CA LEU A 73 4.71 0.72 2.34
C LEU A 73 4.66 -0.09 1.04
N VAL A 74 4.93 -1.40 1.12
CA VAL A 74 4.86 -2.28 -0.06
C VAL A 74 3.45 -2.31 -0.65
N MET A 75 2.40 -2.38 0.16
CA MET A 75 1.02 -2.33 -0.33
C MET A 75 0.69 -0.99 -1.01
N ALA A 76 1.15 0.14 -0.45
CA ALA A 76 0.99 1.45 -1.09
C ALA A 76 1.73 1.52 -2.44
N MET A 77 2.95 0.99 -2.52
CA MET A 77 3.70 0.87 -3.78
C MET A 77 2.96 0.00 -4.79
N MET A 78 2.34 -1.11 -4.36
CA MET A 78 1.55 -1.95 -5.24
C MET A 78 0.33 -1.21 -5.80
N CYS A 79 -0.38 -0.40 -5.00
CA CYS A 79 -1.48 0.43 -5.51
C CYS A 79 -1.00 1.41 -6.58
N ILE A 80 0.17 2.01 -6.41
CA ILE A 80 0.78 2.89 -7.43
C ILE A 80 1.12 2.07 -8.68
N GLY A 81 1.82 0.95 -8.53
CA GLY A 81 2.16 0.07 -9.65
C GLY A 81 0.92 -0.41 -10.43
N ALA A 82 -0.18 -0.67 -9.73
CA ALA A 82 -1.45 -1.05 -10.34
C ALA A 82 -2.04 0.04 -11.25
N VAL A 83 -1.86 1.32 -10.94
CA VAL A 83 -2.29 2.45 -11.81
C VAL A 83 -1.58 2.44 -13.16
N TYR A 84 -0.29 2.09 -13.16
CA TYR A 84 0.54 2.05 -14.38
C TYR A 84 0.49 0.70 -15.10
N SER A 85 -0.21 -0.29 -14.53
CA SER A 85 -0.31 -1.65 -15.05
C SER A 85 -1.61 -1.87 -15.82
N SER A 86 -1.59 -2.73 -16.84
CA SER A 86 -2.79 -3.17 -17.54
C SER A 86 -3.49 -4.37 -16.88
N LYS A 87 -2.97 -4.91 -15.77
CA LYS A 87 -3.54 -6.09 -15.09
C LYS A 87 -4.86 -5.82 -14.38
N LEU A 88 -5.16 -4.57 -14.02
CA LEU A 88 -6.38 -4.16 -13.33
C LEU A 88 -7.07 -3.02 -14.09
N GLN A 89 -8.40 -3.04 -14.10
CA GLN A 89 -9.21 -1.92 -14.56
C GLN A 89 -9.20 -0.78 -13.55
N VAL A 90 -9.46 0.44 -14.01
CA VAL A 90 -9.43 1.65 -13.16
C VAL A 90 -10.34 1.53 -11.92
N HIS A 91 -11.49 0.87 -12.04
CA HIS A 91 -12.39 0.68 -10.90
C HIS A 91 -11.83 -0.32 -9.88
N GLU A 92 -11.16 -1.38 -10.32
CA GLU A 92 -10.52 -2.38 -9.46
C GLU A 92 -9.33 -1.76 -8.72
N VAL A 93 -8.55 -0.90 -9.39
CA VAL A 93 -7.47 -0.13 -8.75
C VAL A 93 -8.01 0.74 -7.62
N ARG A 94 -9.14 1.43 -7.84
CA ARG A 94 -9.76 2.26 -6.81
C ARG A 94 -10.27 1.45 -5.62
N GLN A 95 -10.83 0.26 -5.86
CA GLN A 95 -11.24 -0.67 -4.80
C GLN A 95 -10.03 -1.18 -4.02
N MET A 96 -8.95 -1.54 -4.71
CA MET A 96 -7.67 -1.91 -4.09
C MET A 96 -7.14 -0.78 -3.21
N MET A 97 -7.17 0.46 -3.69
CA MET A 97 -6.74 1.64 -2.92
C MET A 97 -7.53 1.80 -1.61
N ASP A 98 -8.86 1.65 -1.64
CA ASP A 98 -9.69 1.79 -0.46
C ASP A 98 -9.38 0.71 0.58
N PHE A 99 -9.27 -0.54 0.14
CA PHE A 99 -8.88 -1.66 1.01
C PHE A 99 -7.52 -1.42 1.65
N VAL A 100 -6.49 -1.15 0.83
CA VAL A 100 -5.13 -0.95 1.31
C VAL A 100 -5.03 0.25 2.24
N LYS A 101 -5.71 1.36 1.93
CA LYS A 101 -5.74 2.53 2.82
C LYS A 101 -6.33 2.18 4.19
N SER A 102 -7.43 1.44 4.22
CA SER A 102 -8.02 0.97 5.47
C SER A 102 -7.07 0.05 6.25
N THR A 103 -6.42 -0.90 5.57
CA THR A 103 -5.44 -1.82 6.18
C THR A 103 -4.22 -1.08 6.75
N VAL A 104 -3.68 -0.10 6.01
CA VAL A 104 -2.53 0.69 6.46
C VAL A 104 -2.89 1.51 7.69
N ILE A 105 -4.05 2.17 7.69
CA ILE A 105 -4.51 2.96 8.83
C ILE A 105 -4.77 2.08 10.06
N SER A 106 -5.35 0.89 9.89
CA SER A 106 -5.70 0.02 11.02
C SER A 106 -4.49 -0.66 11.67
N ASN A 107 -3.43 -0.90 10.92
CA ASN A 107 -2.20 -1.54 11.41
C ASN A 107 -1.09 -0.52 11.76
N GLY A 108 -1.24 0.73 11.36
CA GLY A 108 -0.30 1.81 11.61
C GLY A 108 -0.58 2.57 12.91
N SER A 109 0.41 3.32 13.38
CA SER A 109 0.26 4.18 14.57
C SER A 109 0.21 5.66 14.24
N ILE A 110 0.82 6.09 13.13
CA ILE A 110 1.00 7.50 12.76
C ILE A 110 -0.34 8.19 12.57
N TYR A 111 -1.27 7.55 11.85
CA TYR A 111 -2.59 8.13 11.61
C TYR A 111 -3.34 8.37 12.93
N SER A 112 -3.43 7.34 13.79
CA SER A 112 -4.10 7.43 15.09
C SER A 112 -3.45 8.46 16.01
N ARG A 113 -2.12 8.45 16.13
CA ARG A 113 -1.36 9.43 16.92
C ARG A 113 -1.62 10.85 16.46
N THR A 114 -1.60 11.09 15.14
CA THR A 114 -1.86 12.41 14.55
C THR A 114 -3.28 12.88 14.86
N MET A 115 -4.29 12.01 14.71
CA MET A 115 -5.68 12.33 15.05
C MET A 115 -5.88 12.63 16.55
N ASN A 116 -5.06 12.03 17.42
CA ASN A 116 -5.07 12.27 18.86
C ASN A 116 -4.16 13.45 19.30
N GLY A 117 -3.59 14.21 18.36
CA GLY A 117 -2.69 15.34 18.66
C GLY A 117 -1.31 14.95 19.18
N GLN A 118 -0.92 13.68 19.06
CA GLN A 118 0.37 13.13 19.52
C GLN A 118 1.42 13.15 18.40
N ALA A 119 1.76 14.34 17.93
CA ALA A 119 2.71 14.54 16.82
C ALA A 119 4.19 14.49 17.24
N ASP A 120 4.48 14.52 18.54
CA ASP A 120 5.85 14.51 19.04
C ASP A 120 6.55 13.20 18.71
N GLY A 121 7.76 13.31 18.14
CA GLY A 121 8.61 12.17 17.81
C GLY A 121 8.17 11.33 16.61
N LEU A 122 7.17 11.77 15.83
CA LEU A 122 6.85 11.11 14.55
C LEU A 122 8.07 11.17 13.62
N GLY A 123 8.44 10.03 13.03
CA GLY A 123 9.59 9.95 12.12
C GLY A 123 10.94 9.80 12.82
N SER A 124 10.95 9.62 14.15
CA SER A 124 12.17 9.36 14.93
C SER A 124 12.83 8.00 14.62
N THR A 125 12.15 7.17 13.84
CA THR A 125 12.46 5.76 13.60
C THR A 125 12.09 5.39 12.15
N SER A 126 12.74 4.36 11.60
CA SER A 126 12.57 4.01 10.17
C SER A 126 11.15 3.55 9.80
N TRP A 127 10.52 2.73 10.63
CA TRP A 127 9.11 2.32 10.48
C TRP A 127 8.12 3.49 10.45
N ASP A 128 8.29 4.54 11.28
CA ASP A 128 7.48 5.76 11.24
C ASP A 128 7.62 6.47 9.88
N VAL A 129 8.85 6.54 9.36
CA VAL A 129 9.13 7.15 8.05
C VAL A 129 8.43 6.37 6.94
N GLU A 130 8.53 5.04 6.95
CA GLU A 130 7.88 4.22 5.94
C GLU A 130 6.35 4.25 6.02
N GLU A 131 5.78 4.31 7.23
CA GLU A 131 4.34 4.50 7.41
C GLU A 131 3.88 5.87 6.88
N MET A 132 4.63 6.94 7.17
CA MET A 132 4.35 8.27 6.61
C MET A 132 4.46 8.28 5.09
N GLN A 133 5.45 7.60 4.51
CA GLN A 133 5.60 7.45 3.06
C GLN A 133 4.40 6.69 2.46
N ALA A 134 3.96 5.60 3.11
CA ALA A 134 2.79 4.84 2.68
C ALA A 134 1.51 5.71 2.69
N LEU A 135 1.27 6.44 3.79
CA LEU A 135 0.12 7.33 3.93
C LEU A 135 0.14 8.46 2.89
N LEU A 136 1.31 9.06 2.66
CA LEU A 136 1.50 10.10 1.64
C LEU A 136 1.18 9.56 0.23
N MET A 137 1.71 8.40 -0.12
CA MET A 137 1.45 7.75 -1.41
C MET A 137 -0.04 7.45 -1.63
N LEU A 138 -0.71 6.89 -0.62
CA LEU A 138 -2.14 6.58 -0.67
C LEU A 138 -3.00 7.84 -0.76
N GLN A 139 -2.59 8.90 -0.09
CA GLN A 139 -3.24 10.21 -0.16
C GLN A 139 -3.12 10.81 -1.57
N GLN A 140 -1.92 10.78 -2.17
CA GLN A 140 -1.68 11.24 -3.54
C GLN A 140 -2.50 10.44 -4.56
N LEU A 141 -2.52 9.12 -4.44
CA LEU A 141 -3.36 8.26 -5.27
C LEU A 141 -4.84 8.61 -5.18
N SER A 142 -5.34 8.83 -3.96
CA SER A 142 -6.75 9.17 -3.74
C SER A 142 -7.13 10.51 -4.37
N LEU A 143 -6.21 11.48 -4.40
CA LEU A 143 -6.39 12.79 -5.03
C LEU A 143 -6.34 12.73 -6.57
N TRP A 144 -5.44 11.92 -7.15
CA TRP A 144 -5.21 11.90 -8.60
C TRP A 144 -5.94 10.81 -9.36
N HIS A 145 -5.99 9.60 -8.81
CA HIS A 145 -6.59 8.43 -9.45
C HIS A 145 -7.94 8.03 -8.85
N GLY A 146 -8.29 8.56 -7.67
CA GLY A 146 -9.56 8.30 -7.01
C GLY A 146 -10.81 8.71 -7.80
N GLY A 147 -11.96 8.15 -7.45
CA GLY A 147 -13.28 8.63 -7.87
C GLY A 147 -13.65 9.97 -7.22
N ALA A 148 -14.80 10.54 -7.57
CA ALA A 148 -15.26 11.83 -7.03
C ALA A 148 -15.29 11.83 -5.48
N ASN A 149 -15.82 10.77 -4.87
CA ASN A 149 -15.88 10.63 -3.42
C ASN A 149 -14.49 10.52 -2.77
N GLN A 150 -13.61 9.65 -3.28
CA GLN A 150 -12.24 9.48 -2.77
C GLN A 150 -11.46 10.80 -2.82
N ARG A 151 -11.61 11.60 -3.89
CA ARG A 151 -10.99 12.93 -4.00
C ARG A 151 -11.59 13.96 -3.06
N GLN A 152 -12.89 13.88 -2.77
CA GLN A 152 -13.54 14.79 -1.83
C GLN A 152 -13.08 14.50 -0.41
N VAL A 153 -13.12 13.24 0.02
CA VAL A 153 -12.65 12.81 1.35
C VAL A 153 -11.18 13.15 1.53
N SER A 154 -10.35 12.96 0.51
CA SER A 154 -8.91 13.21 0.64
C SER A 154 -8.53 14.70 0.63
N ARG A 155 -9.44 15.62 0.35
CA ARG A 155 -9.14 17.07 0.44
C ARG A 155 -9.43 17.66 1.82
N ASN A 156 -10.17 16.93 2.65
CA ASN A 156 -10.63 17.35 3.97
C ASN A 156 -9.88 16.60 5.07
#